data_AF-A0A963PTM0-F1
#
_entry.id   AF-A0A963PTM0-F1
#
_cell.length_a   1.000
_cell.length_b   1.000
_cell.length_c   1.000
_cell.angle_alpha   90.00
_cell.angle_beta   90.00
_cell.angle_gamma   90.00
#
_symmetry.space_group_name_H-M   'P 1'
#
loop_
_entity.id
_entity.type
_entity.pdbx_description
1 polymer ?
#
loop_
_entity_poly.entity_id
_entity_poly.type
_entity_poly.pdbx_seq_one_letter_code
_entity_poly.pdbx_strand_id
1 'polypeptide(L)'
;MSADSQAPSPPPELASGRFSGREAFARRLRDAFAVAAQQGWREMILCDARFLDWPLHERQVVDSLQAWSRSGRTCTLLATEYDTVVRQHARFVHWRRMWGHIIEA
;
A
#
# COMPACT_ATOMS: atom_id res chain seq x y z
N MET A 1 -36.54 -21.55 -1.47
CA MET A 1 -35.14 -21.66 -1.94
C MET A 1 -34.94 -20.62 -3.01
N SER A 2 -34.29 -19.52 -2.70
CA SER A 2 -33.80 -18.56 -3.69
C SER A 2 -32.42 -18.15 -3.23
N ALA A 3 -31.41 -18.82 -3.77
CA ALA A 3 -30.02 -18.42 -3.63
C ALA A 3 -29.83 -17.21 -4.53
N ASP A 4 -29.77 -16.02 -3.92
CA ASP A 4 -29.37 -14.81 -4.62
C ASP A 4 -27.94 -15.02 -5.12
N SER A 5 -27.82 -15.27 -6.42
CA SER A 5 -26.51 -15.43 -7.07
C SER A 5 -25.93 -14.04 -7.24
N GLN A 6 -25.38 -13.49 -6.16
CA GLN A 6 -24.61 -12.26 -6.21
C GLN A 6 -23.43 -12.51 -7.15
N ALA A 7 -23.49 -11.97 -8.37
CA ALA A 7 -22.36 -11.95 -9.27
C ALA A 7 -21.16 -11.33 -8.55
N PRO A 8 -19.92 -11.85 -8.72
CA PRO A 8 -18.76 -11.27 -8.05
C PRO A 8 -18.65 -9.81 -8.44
N SER A 9 -18.63 -8.92 -7.44
CA SER A 9 -18.40 -7.50 -7.65
C SER A 9 -17.09 -7.33 -8.44
N PRO A 10 -17.06 -6.45 -9.47
CA PRO A 10 -15.81 -6.18 -10.18
C PRO A 10 -14.73 -5.76 -9.17
N PRO A 11 -13.47 -6.19 -9.37
CA PRO A 11 -12.39 -5.80 -8.47
C PRO A 11 -12.35 -4.27 -8.39
N PRO A 12 -12.09 -3.69 -7.21
CA PRO A 12 -12.09 -2.25 -7.05
C PRO A 12 -11.06 -1.65 -8.02
N GLU A 13 -11.51 -0.67 -8.79
CA GLU A 13 -10.67 0.08 -9.70
C GLU A 13 -9.96 1.19 -8.95
N LEU A 14 -8.70 1.44 -9.30
CA LEU A 14 -7.97 2.56 -8.73
C LEU A 14 -8.60 3.87 -9.24
N ALA A 15 -9.11 4.68 -8.31
CA ALA A 15 -9.64 5.98 -8.64
C ALA A 15 -8.59 6.80 -9.41
N SER A 16 -9.00 7.35 -10.55
CA SER A 16 -8.18 8.20 -11.42
C SER A 16 -8.57 9.68 -11.29
N GLY A 17 -7.84 10.57 -11.96
CA GLY A 17 -8.13 12.01 -11.96
C GLY A 17 -7.46 12.81 -10.83
N ARG A 18 -7.71 14.13 -10.85
CA ARG A 18 -7.05 15.09 -9.94
C ARG A 18 -7.53 14.90 -8.50
N PHE A 19 -6.62 15.13 -7.57
CA PHE A 19 -6.91 15.27 -6.14
C PHE A 19 -6.06 16.42 -5.58
N SER A 20 -6.43 16.96 -4.43
CA SER A 20 -5.68 18.03 -3.78
C SER A 20 -5.77 17.90 -2.27
N GLY A 21 -4.67 18.24 -1.59
CA GLY A 21 -4.56 18.19 -0.14
C GLY A 21 -4.06 16.85 0.40
N ARG A 22 -3.51 16.91 1.61
CA ARG A 22 -2.89 15.78 2.32
C ARG A 22 -3.86 14.64 2.58
N GLU A 23 -5.09 14.93 2.99
CA GLU A 23 -6.09 13.90 3.30
C GLU A 23 -6.51 13.15 2.03
N ALA A 24 -6.74 13.86 0.93
CA ALA A 24 -7.08 13.25 -0.34
C ALA A 24 -5.93 12.38 -0.87
N PHE A 25 -4.68 12.83 -0.72
CA PHE A 25 -3.49 12.03 -1.03
C PHE A 25 -3.43 10.74 -0.18
N ALA A 26 -3.55 10.86 1.14
CA ALA A 26 -3.54 9.72 2.05
C ALA A 26 -4.65 8.72 1.72
N ARG A 27 -5.86 9.20 1.41
CA ARG A 27 -6.98 8.35 0.96
C ARG A 27 -6.63 7.59 -0.32
N ARG A 28 -6.07 8.27 -1.33
CA ARG A 28 -5.63 7.61 -2.58
C ARG A 28 -4.60 6.52 -2.34
N LEU A 29 -3.66 6.74 -1.42
CA LEU A 29 -2.68 5.71 -1.05
C LEU A 29 -3.32 4.52 -0.33
N ARG A 30 -4.23 4.75 0.63
CA ARG A 30 -4.98 3.66 1.29
C ARG A 30 -5.74 2.82 0.26
N ASP A 31 -6.45 3.48 -0.65
CA ASP A 31 -7.22 2.82 -1.70
C ASP A 31 -6.30 2.02 -2.63
N ALA A 32 -5.15 2.59 -3.01
CA ALA A 32 -4.17 1.91 -3.86
C ALA A 32 -3.63 0.63 -3.22
N PHE A 33 -3.26 0.66 -1.93
CA PHE A 33 -2.78 -0.54 -1.24
C PHE A 33 -3.88 -1.60 -1.11
N ALA A 34 -5.12 -1.19 -0.85
CA ALA A 34 -6.25 -2.11 -0.79
C ALA A 34 -6.52 -2.77 -2.16
N VAL A 35 -6.47 -2.00 -3.24
CA VAL A 35 -6.60 -2.51 -4.62
C VAL A 35 -5.46 -3.44 -4.98
N ALA A 36 -4.21 -3.07 -4.68
CA ALA A 36 -3.04 -3.89 -4.96
C ALA A 36 -3.10 -5.25 -4.27
N ALA A 37 -3.59 -5.29 -3.02
CA ALA A 37 -3.80 -6.52 -2.28
C ALA A 37 -4.89 -7.40 -2.90
N GLN A 38 -6.02 -6.80 -3.32
CA GLN A 38 -7.15 -7.53 -3.91
C GLN A 38 -6.84 -8.07 -5.30
N GLN A 39 -6.20 -7.25 -6.14
CA GLN A 39 -5.84 -7.63 -7.51
C GLN A 39 -4.54 -8.44 -7.58
N GLY A 40 -3.76 -8.46 -6.49
CA GLY A 40 -2.48 -9.14 -6.44
C GLY A 40 -1.50 -8.58 -7.47
N TRP A 41 -1.13 -7.31 -7.33
CA TRP A 41 -0.13 -6.67 -8.19
C TRP A 41 1.25 -7.30 -8.00
N ARG A 42 2.00 -7.53 -9.08
CA ARG A 42 3.32 -8.18 -9.02
C ARG A 42 4.39 -7.26 -8.44
N GLU A 43 4.28 -5.98 -8.74
CA GLU A 43 5.28 -4.98 -8.37
C GLU A 43 4.60 -3.73 -7.83
N MET A 44 5.22 -3.10 -6.83
CA MET A 44 4.87 -1.76 -6.36
C MET A 44 6.14 -0.92 -6.24
N ILE A 45 6.09 0.33 -6.71
CA ILE A 45 7.20 1.28 -6.56
C ILE A 45 6.69 2.45 -5.72
N LEU A 46 7.26 2.63 -4.54
CA LEU A 46 6.94 3.73 -3.63
C LEU A 46 8.09 4.73 -3.70
N CYS A 47 7.81 5.92 -4.22
CA CYS A 47 8.82 6.96 -4.44
C CYS A 47 8.38 8.27 -3.80
N ASP A 48 9.18 8.77 -2.86
CA ASP A 48 8.99 10.06 -2.22
C ASP A 48 10.34 10.51 -1.64
N ALA A 49 10.63 11.81 -1.63
CA ALA A 49 11.89 12.30 -1.09
C ALA A 49 12.09 11.92 0.38
N ARG A 50 11.00 11.92 1.18
CA ARG A 50 11.04 11.74 2.64
C ARG A 50 9.89 10.94 3.25
N PHE A 51 8.86 10.56 2.48
CA PHE A 51 7.68 9.83 2.96
C PHE A 51 6.83 10.54 4.05
N LEU A 52 6.99 11.86 4.25
CA LEU A 52 6.36 12.57 5.37
C LEU A 52 4.83 12.51 5.39
N ASP A 53 4.20 12.67 4.22
CA ASP A 53 2.74 12.72 4.11
C ASP A 53 2.11 11.34 3.88
N TRP A 54 2.90 10.28 3.97
CA TRP A 54 2.43 8.93 3.67
C TRP A 54 1.74 8.28 4.88
N PRO A 55 0.61 7.59 4.68
CA PRO A 55 -0.15 6.92 5.74
C PRO A 55 0.48 5.58 6.18
N LEU A 56 1.80 5.39 6.00
CA LEU A 56 2.50 4.12 6.29
C LEU A 56 2.52 3.75 7.78
N HIS A 57 2.25 4.71 8.67
CA HIS A 57 2.09 4.48 10.11
C HIS A 57 0.72 3.94 10.48
N GLU A 58 -0.25 3.97 9.57
CA GLU A 58 -1.62 3.59 9.85
C GLU A 58 -1.80 2.08 9.79
N ARG A 59 -2.67 1.57 10.65
CA ARG A 59 -2.95 0.14 10.70
C ARG A 59 -3.54 -0.39 9.39
N GLN A 60 -4.52 0.31 8.83
CA GLN A 60 -5.22 -0.11 7.60
C GLN A 60 -4.25 -0.31 6.42
N VAL A 61 -3.26 0.57 6.29
CA VAL A 61 -2.25 0.48 5.24
C VAL A 61 -1.38 -0.75 5.43
N VAL A 62 -0.90 -0.98 6.65
CA VAL A 62 -0.06 -2.16 6.94
C VAL A 62 -0.83 -3.46 6.82
N ASP A 63 -2.11 -3.50 7.19
CA ASP A 63 -2.97 -4.67 6.99
C ASP A 63 -3.13 -4.98 5.48
N SER A 64 -3.25 -3.95 4.64
CA SER A 64 -3.31 -4.11 3.18
C SER A 64 -1.97 -4.58 2.60
N LEU A 65 -0.85 -4.00 3.04
CA LEU A 65 0.49 -4.44 2.66
C LEU A 65 0.74 -5.90 3.09
N GLN A 66 0.30 -6.29 4.28
CA GLN A 66 0.40 -7.67 4.76
C GLN A 66 -0.42 -8.64 3.89
N ALA A 67 -1.62 -8.25 3.45
CA ALA A 67 -2.45 -9.08 2.57
C ALA A 67 -1.86 -9.21 1.15
N TRP A 68 -1.19 -8.17 0.66
CA TRP A 68 -0.49 -8.15 -0.62
C TRP A 68 0.79 -9.00 -0.60
N SER A 69 1.55 -8.96 0.49
CA SER A 69 2.84 -9.63 0.63
C SER A 69 2.73 -11.15 0.45
N ARG A 70 3.29 -11.65 -0.66
CA ARG A 70 3.36 -13.07 -1.02
C ARG A 70 4.63 -13.32 -1.83
N SER A 71 5.00 -14.59 -2.00
CA SER A 71 6.10 -14.97 -2.90
C SER A 71 5.84 -14.49 -4.34
N GLY A 72 6.90 -14.04 -5.02
CA GLY A 72 6.81 -13.52 -6.39
C GLY A 72 6.29 -12.08 -6.49
N ARG A 73 6.29 -11.35 -5.38
CA ARG A 73 5.99 -9.92 -5.29
C ARG A 73 7.28 -9.13 -5.06
N THR A 74 7.34 -7.90 -5.56
CA THR A 74 8.45 -6.97 -5.31
C THR A 74 7.90 -5.60 -4.95
N CYS A 75 8.50 -4.96 -3.95
CA CYS A 75 8.21 -3.57 -3.59
C CYS A 75 9.52 -2.78 -3.52
N THR A 76 9.65 -1.81 -4.42
CA THR A 76 10.80 -0.91 -4.47
C THR A 76 10.48 0.37 -3.70
N LEU A 77 11.36 0.76 -2.78
CA LEU A 77 11.33 2.02 -2.06
C LEU A 77 12.40 2.93 -2.66
N LEU A 78 12.03 4.17 -2.99
CA LEU A 78 12.97 5.18 -3.46
C LEU A 78 12.78 6.45 -2.64
N ALA A 79 13.84 6.84 -1.92
CA ALA A 79 13.91 8.12 -1.23
C ALA A 79 15.32 8.71 -1.29
N THR A 80 15.38 10.02 -1.11
CA THR A 80 16.65 10.70 -0.82
C THR A 80 17.08 10.45 0.63
N GLU A 81 16.11 10.34 1.55
CA GLU A 81 16.35 10.14 2.98
C GLU A 81 15.32 9.17 3.59
N TYR A 82 15.79 8.14 4.30
CA TYR A 82 14.93 7.10 4.91
C TYR A 82 14.63 7.32 6.41
N ASP A 83 15.23 8.32 7.05
CA ASP A 83 15.11 8.56 8.50
C ASP A 83 13.66 8.77 8.95
N THR A 84 12.86 9.48 8.14
CA THR A 84 11.44 9.69 8.41
C THR A 84 10.68 8.37 8.50
N VAL A 85 10.97 7.42 7.60
CA VAL A 85 10.31 6.11 7.59
C VAL A 85 10.58 5.38 8.90
N VAL A 86 11.84 5.39 9.36
CA VAL A 86 12.25 4.74 10.60
C VAL A 86 11.61 5.40 11.82
N ARG A 87 11.54 6.74 11.84
CA ARG A 87 11.07 7.52 13.00
C ARG A 87 9.55 7.60 13.09
N GLN A 88 8.85 7.73 11.97
CA GLN A 88 7.41 8.05 11.95
C GLN A 88 6.52 6.88 11.55
N HIS A 89 7.06 5.87 10.86
CA HIS A 89 6.25 4.77 10.32
C HIS A 89 6.62 3.42 10.93
N ALA A 90 6.61 3.34 12.27
CA ALA A 90 7.03 2.15 13.02
C ALA A 90 6.33 0.85 12.57
N ARG A 91 5.03 0.91 12.22
CA ARG A 91 4.28 -0.25 11.71
C ARG A 91 4.80 -0.72 10.36
N PHE A 92 5.06 0.21 9.44
CA PHE A 92 5.65 -0.09 8.14
C PHE A 92 7.06 -0.65 8.27
N VAL A 93 7.88 -0.10 9.18
CA VAL A 93 9.22 -0.62 9.47
C VAL A 93 9.14 -2.06 9.96
N HIS A 94 8.19 -2.38 10.84
CA HIS A 94 7.98 -3.74 11.32
C HIS A 94 7.58 -4.68 10.16
N TRP A 95 6.62 -4.29 9.32
CA TRP A 95 6.24 -5.04 8.13
C TRP A 95 7.42 -5.26 7.17
N ARG A 96 8.18 -4.20 6.87
CA ARG A 96 9.37 -4.26 6.00
C ARG A 96 10.42 -5.24 6.55
N ARG A 97 10.59 -5.34 7.87
CA ARG A 97 11.49 -6.33 8.48
C ARG A 97 11.01 -7.76 8.26
N MET A 98 9.71 -8.02 8.36
CA MET A 98 9.14 -9.35 8.11
C MET A 98 9.25 -9.76 6.63
N TRP A 99 9.05 -8.81 5.73
CA TRP A 99 8.98 -9.02 4.28
C TRP A 99 10.22 -8.53 3.54
N GLY A 100 11.37 -8.42 4.21
CA GLY A 100 12.58 -7.81 3.62
C GLY A 100 13.05 -8.48 2.33
N HIS A 101 12.70 -9.75 2.11
CA HIS A 101 13.04 -10.50 0.90
C HIS A 101 12.25 -10.08 -0.34
N ILE A 102 11.11 -9.38 -0.20
CA ILE A 102 10.36 -8.78 -1.32
C ILE A 102 10.58 -7.27 -1.44
N ILE A 103 11.49 -6.69 -0.66
CA ILE A 103 11.72 -5.25 -0.60
C ILE A 103 13.08 -4.90 -1.20
N GLU A 104 13.06 -3.96 -2.14
CA GLU A 104 14.25 -3.30 -2.69
C GLU A 104 14.23 -1.85 -2.22
N ALA A 105 15.33 -1.30 -1.71
CA ALA A 105 15.37 0.03 -1.11
C ALA A 105 16.76 0.65 -1.12
#